data_AF-A0A1W2ESF0-F1
#
_entry.id   AF-A0A1W2ESF0-F1
#
_cell.length_a   1.000
_cell.length_b   1.000
_cell.length_c   1.000
_cell.angle_alpha   90.00
_cell.angle_beta   90.00
_cell.angle_gamma   90.00
#
_symmetry.space_group_name_H-M   'P 1'
#
loop_
_entity.id
_entity.type
_entity.pdbx_description
1 polymer ?
#
loop_
_entity_poly.entity_id
_entity_poly.type
_entity_poly.pdbx_seq_one_letter_code
_entity_poly.pdbx_strand_id
1 'polypeptide(L)'
;MTAAITTPADDARPLIPLAADLPALSEKYARFAAADGPVPLAELPVLSKDDFAAVRADVLARARSRDHGTVVFGTGGTTSAPKLSVMPGDLFIEEICAQWQPLRRDDVLLNCNTGSELGSMNPFYNRLAEQCGAAVVPLGGVGGDKLGRWLDFAADCGVTAIGATPSYLATLLEFCAATGRDTSHFRKVVWTGERFSDHAAEVATRLLPDAEYHSVYGSSETWVIGHNGPECDRHTFHPMPYQHVEVDQDRVLVTNTHPRCVNPILRYQIGDRGEFVSCPCGRPDPALRILGRMDQQVKFRSILFVPQELADTALDDPEVRDVQIAVYESGTPGERMHVRIRPAAGADADALCARLRVRLLEEHYRVHGEVAGDEDGFRVRADAEFTRNERTNKTPLLVREES
;
A
#
# COMPACT_ATOMS: atom_id res chain seq x y z
N MET A 1 12.37 17.23 18.54
CA MET A 1 12.16 18.39 17.65
C MET A 1 11.49 17.85 16.40
N THR A 2 10.28 18.31 16.10
CA THR A 2 9.54 17.95 14.88
C THR A 2 10.17 18.69 13.71
N ALA A 3 10.56 17.96 12.66
CA ALA A 3 11.01 18.57 11.41
C ALA A 3 9.86 18.49 10.39
N ALA A 4 9.81 19.44 9.43
CA ALA A 4 8.79 19.51 8.37
C ALA A 4 9.41 20.09 7.07
N ILE A 5 8.89 19.71 5.89
CA ILE A 5 9.56 19.98 4.60
C ILE A 5 8.81 20.87 3.61
N THR A 6 7.53 21.15 3.79
CA THR A 6 6.87 22.15 2.94
C THR A 6 6.66 23.43 3.71
N THR A 7 6.97 24.57 3.08
CA THR A 7 6.62 25.88 3.62
C THR A 7 5.13 25.86 3.91
N PRO A 8 4.73 26.05 5.17
CA PRO A 8 3.39 25.72 5.59
C PRO A 8 2.40 26.67 4.92
N ALA A 9 1.20 26.19 4.65
CA ALA A 9 0.07 27.01 5.06
C ALA A 9 0.24 27.11 6.59
N ASP A 10 0.97 28.13 7.08
CA ASP A 10 1.19 28.37 8.52
C ASP A 10 -0.15 28.43 9.26
N ASP A 11 -1.21 28.73 8.51
CA ASP A 11 -2.58 28.69 8.93
C ASP A 11 -3.31 27.45 8.39
N ALA A 12 -3.56 26.50 9.28
CA ALA A 12 -4.38 25.32 9.02
C ALA A 12 -5.89 25.61 9.05
N ARG A 13 -6.31 26.84 9.42
CA ARG A 13 -7.72 27.22 9.55
C ARG A 13 -8.59 26.90 8.33
N PRO A 14 -8.13 27.08 7.07
CA PRO A 14 -8.93 26.68 5.90
C PRO A 14 -9.20 25.18 5.81
N LEU A 15 -8.37 24.36 6.46
CA LEU A 15 -8.46 22.89 6.42
C LEU A 15 -9.27 22.32 7.58
N ILE A 16 -9.38 23.04 8.71
CA ILE A 16 -10.11 22.59 9.90
C ILE A 16 -11.53 22.10 9.59
N PRO A 17 -12.35 22.78 8.75
CA PRO A 17 -13.70 22.31 8.43
C PRO A 17 -13.74 20.90 7.82
N LEU A 18 -12.66 20.46 7.11
CA LEU A 18 -12.59 19.09 6.58
C LEU A 18 -12.73 18.05 7.70
N ALA A 19 -12.23 18.33 8.90
CA ALA A 19 -12.36 17.43 10.05
C ALA A 19 -13.48 17.87 11.01
N ALA A 20 -13.56 19.15 11.36
CA ALA A 20 -14.49 19.66 12.37
C ALA A 20 -15.98 19.49 12.00
N ASP A 21 -16.31 19.51 10.71
CA ASP A 21 -17.69 19.31 10.24
C ASP A 21 -18.13 17.84 10.29
N LEU A 22 -17.20 16.91 10.56
CA LEU A 22 -17.52 15.48 10.69
C LEU A 22 -17.95 15.19 12.13
N PRO A 23 -19.16 14.62 12.36
CA PRO A 23 -19.68 14.42 13.71
C PRO A 23 -18.71 13.72 14.67
N ALA A 24 -18.03 12.65 14.22
CA ALA A 24 -17.11 11.87 15.05
C ALA A 24 -15.80 12.61 15.39
N LEU A 25 -15.45 13.68 14.67
CA LEU A 25 -14.23 14.48 14.93
C LEU A 25 -14.54 15.89 15.45
N SER A 26 -15.81 16.30 15.45
CA SER A 26 -16.23 17.66 15.82
C SER A 26 -15.67 18.12 17.17
N GLU A 27 -15.81 17.31 18.22
CA GLU A 27 -15.28 17.61 19.56
C GLU A 27 -13.75 17.77 19.56
N LYS A 28 -13.05 16.87 18.85
CA LYS A 28 -11.58 16.86 18.76
C LYS A 28 -11.02 18.15 18.12
N TYR A 29 -11.76 18.76 17.19
CA TYR A 29 -11.35 19.98 16.49
C TYR A 29 -12.08 21.25 16.97
N ALA A 30 -13.03 21.15 17.91
CA ALA A 30 -13.90 22.26 18.33
C ALA A 30 -13.13 23.52 18.77
N ARG A 31 -12.08 23.35 19.59
CA ARG A 31 -11.27 24.48 20.08
C ARG A 31 -10.59 25.27 18.97
N PHE A 32 -10.25 24.62 17.86
CA PHE A 32 -9.55 25.24 16.75
C PHE A 32 -10.53 25.84 15.74
N ALA A 33 -11.68 25.21 15.54
CA ALA A 33 -12.77 25.76 14.75
C ALA A 33 -13.29 27.09 15.34
N ALA A 34 -13.25 27.23 16.67
CA ALA A 34 -13.63 28.44 17.38
C ALA A 34 -12.52 29.50 17.48
N ALA A 35 -11.31 29.26 16.95
CA ALA A 35 -10.21 30.20 17.07
C ALA A 35 -10.41 31.42 16.15
N ASP A 36 -10.17 32.63 16.67
CA ASP A 36 -10.33 33.89 15.91
C ASP A 36 -9.11 34.27 15.05
N GLY A 37 -7.98 33.55 15.18
CA GLY A 37 -6.72 33.80 14.48
C GLY A 37 -6.24 32.64 13.60
N PRO A 38 -5.02 32.73 13.04
CA PRO A 38 -4.40 31.61 12.35
C PRO A 38 -4.16 30.46 13.34
N VAL A 39 -4.30 29.22 12.85
CA VAL A 39 -4.06 28.01 13.64
C VAL A 39 -2.82 27.30 13.10
N PRO A 40 -1.70 27.28 13.85
CA PRO A 40 -0.52 26.55 13.43
C PRO A 40 -0.83 25.08 13.22
N LEU A 41 -0.42 24.53 12.08
CA LEU A 41 -0.70 23.13 11.75
C LEU A 41 -0.21 22.19 12.86
N ALA A 42 1.00 22.40 13.38
CA ALA A 42 1.61 21.59 14.44
C ALA A 42 0.83 21.57 15.78
N GLU A 43 -0.08 22.52 16.00
CA GLU A 43 -0.95 22.55 17.19
C GLU A 43 -2.21 21.69 17.04
N LEU A 44 -2.58 21.31 15.82
CA LEU A 44 -3.69 20.40 15.57
C LEU A 44 -3.42 19.03 16.21
N PRO A 45 -4.46 18.31 16.67
CA PRO A 45 -4.29 16.99 17.22
C PRO A 45 -3.93 16.01 16.11
N VAL A 46 -3.12 15.00 16.44
CA VAL A 46 -2.82 13.89 15.53
C VAL A 46 -4.12 13.16 15.18
N LEU A 47 -4.37 12.94 13.89
CA LEU A 47 -5.47 12.11 13.43
C LEU A 47 -5.00 10.65 13.35
N SER A 48 -5.62 9.78 14.15
CA SER A 48 -5.32 8.36 14.18
C SER A 48 -6.05 7.58 13.08
N LYS A 49 -5.69 6.31 12.90
CA LYS A 49 -6.41 5.39 11.99
C LYS A 49 -7.85 5.13 12.45
N ASP A 50 -8.09 5.10 13.77
CA ASP A 50 -9.42 4.87 14.33
C ASP A 50 -10.31 6.10 14.13
N ASP A 51 -9.76 7.30 14.31
CA ASP A 51 -10.44 8.54 13.97
C ASP A 51 -10.87 8.55 12.49
N PHE A 52 -9.96 8.15 11.59
CA PHE A 52 -10.24 8.09 10.16
C PHE A 52 -11.30 7.03 9.81
N ALA A 53 -11.25 5.85 10.45
CA ALA A 53 -12.23 4.80 10.25
C ALA A 53 -13.63 5.21 10.74
N ALA A 54 -13.72 5.97 11.84
CA ALA A 54 -14.98 6.40 12.44
C ALA A 54 -15.80 7.35 11.54
N VAL A 55 -15.15 8.10 10.64
CA VAL A 55 -15.81 9.09 9.77
C VAL A 55 -16.15 8.58 8.37
N ARG A 56 -15.94 7.28 8.09
CA ARG A 56 -16.12 6.71 6.75
C ARG A 56 -17.46 7.08 6.10
N ALA A 57 -18.55 6.97 6.85
CA ALA A 57 -19.90 7.23 6.34
C ALA A 57 -20.09 8.71 5.96
N ASP A 58 -19.59 9.61 6.81
CA ASP A 58 -19.68 11.06 6.61
C ASP A 58 -18.80 11.53 5.45
N VAL A 59 -17.59 10.97 5.32
CA VAL A 59 -16.69 11.24 4.20
C VAL A 59 -17.31 10.80 2.86
N LEU A 60 -17.95 9.63 2.83
CA LEU A 60 -18.69 9.18 1.64
C LEU A 60 -19.89 10.07 1.31
N ALA A 61 -20.64 10.53 2.33
CA ALA A 61 -21.74 11.46 2.12
C ALA A 61 -21.25 12.81 1.56
N ARG A 62 -20.14 13.34 2.10
CA ARG A 62 -19.46 14.53 1.58
C ARG A 62 -19.01 14.35 0.14
N ALA A 63 -18.44 13.19 -0.20
CA ALA A 63 -17.99 12.93 -1.56
C ALA A 63 -19.14 12.97 -2.58
N ARG A 64 -20.30 12.41 -2.19
CA ARG A 64 -21.52 12.39 -3.03
C ARG A 64 -22.16 13.75 -3.25
N SER A 65 -21.86 14.75 -2.43
CA SER A 65 -22.37 16.11 -2.59
C SER A 65 -21.47 17.02 -3.43
N ARG A 66 -20.29 16.55 -3.85
CA ARG A 66 -19.38 17.32 -4.70
C ARG A 66 -19.81 17.26 -6.17
N ASP A 67 -19.34 18.23 -6.93
CA ASP A 67 -19.61 18.41 -8.36
C ASP A 67 -18.74 17.54 -9.30
N HIS A 68 -17.89 16.69 -8.73
CA HIS A 68 -16.97 15.83 -9.46
C HIS A 68 -17.10 14.36 -9.02
N GLY A 69 -16.74 13.46 -9.94
CA GLY A 69 -16.69 12.03 -9.67
C GLY A 69 -15.76 11.68 -8.51
N THR A 70 -16.00 10.52 -7.91
CA THR A 70 -15.26 10.00 -6.76
C THR A 70 -14.96 8.51 -6.99
N VAL A 71 -13.79 8.05 -6.54
CA VAL A 71 -13.41 6.64 -6.49
C VAL A 71 -13.23 6.23 -5.03
N VAL A 72 -13.68 5.03 -4.71
CA VAL A 72 -13.56 4.44 -3.38
C VAL A 72 -12.58 3.27 -3.45
N PHE A 73 -11.55 3.32 -2.60
CA PHE A 73 -10.49 2.32 -2.55
C PHE A 73 -10.47 1.62 -1.20
N GLY A 74 -9.92 0.40 -1.18
CA GLY A 74 -9.70 -0.38 0.01
C GLY A 74 -8.36 -0.01 0.66
N THR A 75 -8.33 0.02 1.98
CA THR A 75 -7.10 0.24 2.77
C THR A 75 -6.78 -0.93 3.70
N GLY A 76 -7.65 -1.95 3.72
CA GLY A 76 -7.58 -3.15 4.57
C GLY A 76 -8.97 -3.56 5.10
N GLY A 77 -8.99 -4.34 6.18
CA GLY A 77 -10.22 -4.82 6.82
C GLY A 77 -10.86 -6.01 6.11
N THR A 78 -11.95 -6.52 6.70
CA THR A 78 -12.74 -7.64 6.20
C THR A 78 -13.75 -7.18 5.14
N THR A 79 -14.36 -8.11 4.40
CA THR A 79 -15.45 -7.81 3.44
C THR A 79 -16.71 -7.29 4.12
N SER A 80 -16.98 -7.69 5.37
CA SER A 80 -18.11 -7.19 6.17
C SER A 80 -17.87 -5.79 6.75
N ALA A 81 -16.60 -5.41 6.95
CA ALA A 81 -16.20 -4.11 7.49
C ALA A 81 -14.95 -3.55 6.78
N PRO A 82 -15.02 -3.25 5.46
CA PRO A 82 -13.86 -2.79 4.73
C PRO A 82 -13.44 -1.41 5.24
N LYS A 83 -12.13 -1.23 5.41
CA LYS A 83 -11.53 0.09 5.61
C LYS A 83 -11.42 0.75 4.24
N LEU A 84 -12.01 1.93 4.10
CA LEU A 84 -12.17 2.61 2.82
C LEU A 84 -11.52 3.98 2.84
N SER A 85 -10.95 4.36 1.71
CA SER A 85 -10.54 5.73 1.43
C SER A 85 -11.27 6.26 0.21
N VAL A 86 -11.52 7.57 0.21
CA VAL A 86 -12.30 8.26 -0.81
C VAL A 86 -11.41 9.27 -1.52
N MET A 87 -11.34 9.17 -2.85
CA MET A 87 -10.53 10.02 -3.70
C MET A 87 -11.37 10.70 -4.78
N PRO A 88 -11.10 11.96 -5.14
CA PRO A 88 -11.69 12.55 -6.33
C PRO A 88 -11.30 11.76 -7.59
N GLY A 89 -12.18 11.75 -8.58
CA GLY A 89 -12.08 10.89 -9.76
C GLY A 89 -10.93 11.17 -10.72
N ASP A 90 -10.27 12.31 -10.57
CA ASP A 90 -9.05 12.68 -11.29
C ASP A 90 -7.76 12.23 -10.58
N LEU A 91 -7.88 11.74 -9.34
CA LEU A 91 -6.76 11.19 -8.57
C LEU A 91 -5.58 12.16 -8.40
N PHE A 92 -5.82 13.48 -8.44
CA PHE A 92 -4.78 14.52 -8.43
C PHE A 92 -3.71 14.35 -9.53
N ILE A 93 -4.08 13.72 -10.65
CA ILE A 93 -3.09 13.27 -11.63
C ILE A 93 -2.36 14.43 -12.30
N GLU A 94 -3.04 15.57 -12.47
CA GLU A 94 -2.45 16.77 -13.05
C GLU A 94 -1.36 17.35 -12.12
N GLU A 95 -1.66 17.50 -10.83
CA GLU A 95 -0.72 18.00 -9.83
C GLU A 95 0.46 17.05 -9.63
N ILE A 96 0.21 15.73 -9.66
CA ILE A 96 1.26 14.71 -9.59
C ILE A 96 2.17 14.79 -10.81
N CYS A 97 1.61 14.80 -12.02
CA CYS A 97 2.38 14.89 -13.27
C CYS A 97 3.09 16.24 -13.44
N ALA A 98 2.69 17.29 -12.75
CA ALA A 98 3.46 18.54 -12.71
C ALA A 98 4.80 18.39 -11.99
N GLN A 99 4.92 17.43 -11.07
CA GLN A 99 6.13 17.18 -10.27
C GLN A 99 6.90 15.94 -10.72
N TRP A 100 6.19 14.95 -11.26
CA TRP A 100 6.72 13.62 -11.52
C TRP A 100 6.16 13.03 -12.83
N GLN A 101 7.01 12.95 -13.85
CA GLN A 101 6.68 12.38 -15.17
C GLN A 101 7.59 11.20 -15.48
N PRO A 102 7.31 10.01 -14.92
CA PRO A 102 8.17 8.85 -15.12
C PRO A 102 8.07 8.29 -16.54
N LEU A 103 6.95 8.50 -17.23
CA LEU A 103 6.68 7.97 -18.56
C LEU A 103 6.78 9.08 -19.61
N ARG A 104 7.15 8.69 -20.84
CA ARG A 104 7.17 9.54 -22.02
C ARG A 104 6.10 9.06 -23.01
N ARG A 105 5.78 9.91 -23.99
CA ARG A 105 4.75 9.61 -25.01
C ARG A 105 5.04 8.34 -25.82
N ASP A 106 6.31 8.01 -26.01
CA ASP A 106 6.74 6.80 -26.72
C ASP A 106 6.79 5.55 -25.83
N ASP A 107 6.50 5.69 -24.53
CA ASP A 107 6.44 4.55 -23.64
C ASP A 107 5.11 3.78 -23.76
N VAL A 108 5.21 2.47 -23.57
CA VAL A 108 4.08 1.57 -23.40
C VAL A 108 4.22 0.89 -22.05
N LEU A 109 3.35 1.25 -21.10
CA LEU A 109 3.37 0.75 -19.73
C LEU A 109 2.64 -0.61 -19.64
N LEU A 110 3.36 -1.66 -19.26
CA LEU A 110 2.75 -2.88 -18.74
C LEU A 110 2.36 -2.67 -17.27
N ASN A 111 1.09 -2.38 -17.00
CA ASN A 111 0.60 -2.17 -15.63
C ASN A 111 0.13 -3.49 -15.03
N CYS A 112 0.99 -4.10 -14.21
CA CYS A 112 0.76 -5.35 -13.50
C CYS A 112 0.10 -5.18 -12.13
N ASN A 113 -0.23 -3.95 -11.72
CA ASN A 113 -0.90 -3.74 -10.44
C ASN A 113 -2.34 -4.23 -10.49
N THR A 114 -2.84 -4.89 -9.44
CA THR A 114 -4.22 -5.38 -9.38
C THR A 114 -5.23 -4.24 -9.26
N GLY A 115 -6.27 -4.28 -10.10
CA GLY A 115 -7.36 -3.27 -10.14
C GLY A 115 -8.72 -3.77 -9.66
N SER A 116 -8.85 -5.07 -9.40
CA SER A 116 -10.02 -5.64 -8.72
C SER A 116 -9.99 -5.31 -7.23
N GLU A 117 -11.08 -5.63 -6.53
CA GLU A 117 -11.05 -5.70 -5.06
C GLU A 117 -10.60 -4.39 -4.39
N LEU A 118 -11.08 -3.26 -4.92
CA LEU A 118 -10.82 -1.92 -4.42
C LEU A 118 -9.33 -1.50 -4.47
N GLY A 119 -8.51 -2.16 -5.31
CA GLY A 119 -7.10 -1.81 -5.52
C GLY A 119 -6.90 -0.44 -6.15
N SER A 120 -6.08 0.41 -5.52
CA SER A 120 -5.84 1.80 -5.95
C SER A 120 -4.72 1.95 -7.00
N MET A 121 -3.75 1.03 -7.01
CA MET A 121 -2.54 1.15 -7.83
C MET A 121 -2.84 1.02 -9.33
N ASN A 122 -3.69 0.08 -9.74
CA ASN A 122 -4.04 -0.10 -11.15
C ASN A 122 -4.71 1.15 -11.77
N PRO A 123 -5.82 1.69 -11.21
CA PRO A 123 -6.44 2.88 -11.77
C PRO A 123 -5.52 4.10 -11.72
N PHE A 124 -4.67 4.22 -10.68
CA PHE A 124 -3.66 5.28 -10.61
C PHE A 124 -2.68 5.23 -11.79
N TYR A 125 -2.03 4.09 -12.02
CA TYR A 125 -1.03 3.97 -13.09
C TYR A 125 -1.65 4.03 -14.49
N ASN A 126 -2.90 3.61 -14.68
CA ASN A 126 -3.60 3.81 -15.95
C ASN A 126 -3.80 5.30 -16.24
N ARG A 127 -4.27 6.07 -15.25
CA ARG A 127 -4.43 7.53 -15.37
C ARG A 127 -3.09 8.24 -15.55
N LEU A 128 -2.05 7.78 -14.85
CA LEU A 128 -0.69 8.32 -14.98
C LEU A 128 -0.15 8.16 -16.40
N ALA A 129 -0.29 6.97 -16.98
CA ALA A 129 0.13 6.69 -18.34
C ALA A 129 -0.63 7.58 -19.34
N GLU A 130 -1.96 7.65 -19.21
CA GLU A 130 -2.81 8.53 -20.01
C GLU A 130 -2.36 10.00 -19.92
N GLN A 131 -2.13 10.51 -18.70
CA GLN A 131 -1.70 11.89 -18.46
C GLN A 131 -0.29 12.17 -19.02
N CYS A 132 0.62 11.18 -18.99
CA CYS A 132 1.95 11.28 -19.61
C CYS A 132 1.89 11.14 -21.15
N GLY A 133 0.72 10.84 -21.73
CA GLY A 133 0.55 10.56 -23.16
C GLY A 133 1.12 9.20 -23.60
N ALA A 134 1.40 8.31 -22.66
CA ALA A 134 1.89 6.94 -22.89
C ALA A 134 0.73 5.98 -23.15
N ALA A 135 0.99 4.88 -23.84
CA ALA A 135 0.04 3.77 -23.91
C ALA A 135 0.12 2.91 -22.64
N VAL A 136 -0.96 2.22 -22.28
CA VAL A 136 -0.99 1.31 -21.13
C VAL A 136 -1.65 -0.01 -21.49
N VAL A 137 -1.01 -1.11 -21.09
CA VAL A 137 -1.54 -2.47 -21.07
C VAL A 137 -1.90 -2.80 -19.62
N PRO A 138 -3.19 -2.69 -19.22
CA PRO A 138 -3.61 -2.88 -17.82
C PRO A 138 -3.78 -4.37 -17.48
N LEU A 139 -2.67 -5.11 -17.48
CA LEU A 139 -2.67 -6.56 -17.31
C LEU A 139 -3.16 -7.00 -15.91
N GLY A 140 -2.77 -6.27 -14.86
CA GLY A 140 -2.96 -6.70 -13.48
C GLY A 140 -2.04 -7.85 -13.06
N GLY A 141 -2.28 -8.40 -11.86
CA GLY A 141 -1.54 -9.53 -11.34
C GLY A 141 -1.95 -10.82 -12.05
N VAL A 142 -1.03 -11.42 -12.80
CA VAL A 142 -1.24 -12.71 -13.47
C VAL A 142 -0.19 -13.70 -13.01
N GLY A 143 -0.62 -14.84 -12.49
CA GLY A 143 0.26 -15.94 -12.08
C GLY A 143 0.11 -17.18 -12.97
N GLY A 144 0.92 -18.20 -12.66
CA GLY A 144 0.77 -19.55 -13.19
C GLY A 144 1.04 -19.71 -14.69
N ASP A 145 0.35 -20.70 -15.28
CA ASP A 145 0.50 -21.13 -16.68
C ASP A 145 0.15 -20.05 -17.71
N LYS A 146 -0.56 -19.00 -17.30
CA LYS A 146 -1.00 -17.91 -18.16
C LYS A 146 0.05 -16.81 -18.33
N LEU A 147 0.97 -16.64 -17.37
CA LEU A 147 1.92 -15.53 -17.34
C LEU A 147 2.71 -15.42 -18.65
N GLY A 148 3.26 -16.53 -19.15
CA GLY A 148 4.04 -16.53 -20.39
C GLY A 148 3.27 -16.00 -21.61
N ARG A 149 2.00 -16.40 -21.79
CA ARG A 149 1.18 -15.94 -22.91
C ARG A 149 0.88 -14.45 -22.86
N TRP A 150 0.69 -13.90 -21.66
CA TRP A 150 0.46 -12.47 -21.49
C TRP A 150 1.72 -11.65 -21.68
N LEU A 151 2.88 -12.19 -21.32
CA LEU A 151 4.17 -11.56 -21.61
C LEU A 151 4.46 -11.54 -23.12
N ASP A 152 4.12 -12.60 -23.86
CA ASP A 152 4.19 -12.59 -25.34
C ASP A 152 3.33 -11.46 -25.92
N PHE A 153 2.06 -11.38 -25.50
CA PHE A 153 1.15 -10.32 -25.93
C PHE A 153 1.66 -8.91 -25.56
N ALA A 154 2.23 -8.75 -24.36
CA ALA A 154 2.80 -7.50 -23.91
C ALA A 154 3.99 -7.08 -24.79
N ALA A 155 4.88 -8.03 -25.12
CA ALA A 155 6.00 -7.79 -26.03
C ALA A 155 5.52 -7.39 -27.44
N ASP A 156 4.47 -8.04 -27.97
CA ASP A 156 3.86 -7.68 -29.25
C ASP A 156 3.24 -6.28 -29.24
N CYS A 157 2.77 -5.80 -28.07
CA CYS A 157 2.31 -4.43 -27.88
C CYS A 157 3.46 -3.40 -27.80
N GLY A 158 4.72 -3.85 -27.79
CA GLY A 158 5.90 -2.99 -27.71
C GLY A 158 6.09 -2.36 -26.34
N VAL A 159 5.82 -3.09 -25.25
CA VAL A 159 6.03 -2.60 -23.88
C VAL A 159 7.46 -2.10 -23.67
N THR A 160 7.60 -0.94 -23.04
CA THR A 160 8.91 -0.31 -22.73
C THR A 160 9.07 -0.01 -21.25
N ALA A 161 7.98 -0.05 -20.48
CA ALA A 161 7.97 0.22 -19.05
C ALA A 161 7.12 -0.82 -18.33
N ILE A 162 7.47 -1.12 -17.08
CA ILE A 162 6.70 -2.03 -16.22
C ILE A 162 6.27 -1.30 -14.94
N GLY A 163 4.99 -1.44 -14.61
CA GLY A 163 4.38 -0.96 -13.39
C GLY A 163 3.97 -2.14 -12.50
N ALA A 164 4.71 -2.38 -11.42
CA ALA A 164 4.49 -3.53 -10.54
C ALA A 164 5.00 -3.23 -9.12
N THR A 165 4.53 -3.98 -8.12
CA THR A 165 5.21 -3.97 -6.82
C THR A 165 6.56 -4.71 -6.95
N PRO A 166 7.59 -4.33 -6.17
CA PRO A 166 8.92 -4.96 -6.24
C PRO A 166 8.90 -6.49 -6.12
N SER A 167 8.09 -7.07 -5.23
CA SER A 167 7.94 -8.53 -5.12
C SER A 167 7.42 -9.16 -6.42
N TYR A 168 6.35 -8.62 -7.02
CA TYR A 168 5.80 -9.16 -8.26
C TYR A 168 6.73 -8.94 -9.45
N LEU A 169 7.44 -7.79 -9.49
CA LEU A 169 8.49 -7.53 -10.47
C LEU A 169 9.56 -8.62 -10.42
N ALA A 170 10.04 -9.00 -9.23
CA ALA A 170 11.02 -10.06 -9.08
C ALA A 170 10.50 -11.39 -9.63
N THR A 171 9.28 -11.80 -9.24
CA THR A 171 8.62 -13.02 -9.75
C THR A 171 8.55 -13.05 -11.27
N LEU A 172 8.12 -11.94 -11.88
CA LEU A 172 7.98 -11.83 -13.33
C LEU A 172 9.35 -11.91 -14.03
N LEU A 173 10.35 -11.19 -13.53
CA LEU A 173 11.69 -11.19 -14.10
C LEU A 173 12.37 -12.56 -13.99
N GLU A 174 12.21 -13.25 -12.86
CA GLU A 174 12.73 -14.61 -12.69
C GLU A 174 12.02 -15.61 -13.60
N PHE A 175 10.70 -15.48 -13.78
CA PHE A 175 9.98 -16.25 -14.78
C PHE A 175 10.53 -16.02 -16.19
N CYS A 176 10.79 -14.76 -16.56
CA CYS A 176 11.42 -14.43 -17.85
C CYS A 176 12.80 -15.09 -17.99
N ALA A 177 13.65 -14.98 -16.98
CA ALA A 177 14.98 -15.60 -16.99
C ALA A 177 14.91 -17.13 -17.10
N ALA A 178 14.02 -17.78 -16.35
CA ALA A 178 13.84 -19.23 -16.36
C ALA A 178 13.29 -19.75 -17.70
N THR A 179 12.54 -18.92 -18.43
CA THR A 179 11.92 -19.27 -19.73
C THR A 179 12.66 -18.68 -20.93
N GLY A 180 13.81 -18.03 -20.73
CA GLY A 180 14.64 -17.46 -21.79
C GLY A 180 14.01 -16.27 -22.51
N ARG A 181 13.10 -15.54 -21.85
CA ARG A 181 12.43 -14.35 -22.39
C ARG A 181 13.30 -13.11 -22.20
N ASP A 182 13.40 -12.30 -23.25
CA ASP A 182 14.12 -11.03 -23.21
C ASP A 182 13.37 -10.00 -22.35
N THR A 183 14.09 -9.31 -21.47
CA THR A 183 13.58 -8.23 -20.60
C THR A 183 14.22 -6.88 -20.91
N SER A 184 15.17 -6.83 -21.85
CA SER A 184 15.95 -5.61 -22.17
C SER A 184 15.13 -4.46 -22.74
N HIS A 185 13.93 -4.77 -23.26
CA HIS A 185 12.98 -3.77 -23.73
C HIS A 185 12.36 -2.93 -22.59
N PHE A 186 12.36 -3.43 -21.34
CA PHE A 186 11.92 -2.64 -20.19
C PHE A 186 12.99 -1.61 -19.82
N ARG A 187 12.81 -0.39 -20.33
CA ARG A 187 13.66 0.79 -20.05
C ARG A 187 13.32 1.45 -18.72
N LYS A 188 12.13 1.21 -18.17
CA LYS A 188 11.62 1.88 -16.97
C LYS A 188 10.84 0.97 -16.06
N VAL A 189 11.03 1.16 -14.76
CA VAL A 189 10.25 0.53 -13.70
C VAL A 189 9.55 1.63 -12.91
N VAL A 190 8.21 1.54 -12.82
CA VAL A 190 7.42 2.38 -11.91
C VAL A 190 6.82 1.51 -10.80
N TRP A 191 7.01 1.87 -9.52
CA TRP A 191 6.46 1.09 -8.41
C TRP A 191 5.92 1.95 -7.27
N THR A 192 5.02 1.37 -6.49
CA THR A 192 4.50 1.92 -5.23
C THR A 192 3.97 0.79 -4.35
N GLY A 193 3.43 1.13 -3.18
CA GLY A 193 2.73 0.19 -2.30
C GLY A 193 3.63 -0.76 -1.50
N GLU A 194 4.93 -0.80 -1.81
CA GLU A 194 5.86 -1.75 -1.23
C GLU A 194 7.28 -1.18 -1.15
N ARG A 195 7.99 -1.49 -0.05
CA ARG A 195 9.43 -1.26 0.05
C ARG A 195 10.17 -2.20 -0.90
N PHE A 196 11.07 -1.64 -1.71
CA PHE A 196 11.98 -2.43 -2.54
C PHE A 196 12.83 -3.35 -1.66
N SER A 197 12.60 -4.66 -1.72
CA SER A 197 13.37 -5.63 -0.94
C SER A 197 14.76 -5.84 -1.53
N ASP A 198 15.69 -6.36 -0.72
CA ASP A 198 17.04 -6.70 -1.18
C ASP A 198 17.00 -7.74 -2.31
N HIS A 199 16.12 -8.74 -2.19
CA HIS A 199 15.91 -9.75 -3.23
C HIS A 199 15.38 -9.13 -4.53
N ALA A 200 14.33 -8.32 -4.47
CA ALA A 200 13.82 -7.65 -5.67
C ALA A 200 14.88 -6.73 -6.29
N ALA A 201 15.68 -6.04 -5.46
CA ALA A 201 16.77 -5.19 -5.92
C ALA A 201 17.86 -5.99 -6.64
N GLU A 202 18.23 -7.16 -6.12
CA GLU A 202 19.19 -8.07 -6.76
C GLU A 202 18.69 -8.54 -8.13
N VAL A 203 17.45 -9.05 -8.19
CA VAL A 203 16.83 -9.54 -9.43
C VAL A 203 16.73 -8.42 -10.46
N ALA A 204 16.22 -7.25 -10.06
CA ALA A 204 16.07 -6.11 -10.95
C ALA A 204 17.41 -5.57 -11.45
N THR A 205 18.44 -5.49 -10.59
CA THR A 205 19.78 -5.05 -11.01
C THR A 205 20.42 -6.04 -12.00
N ARG A 206 20.18 -7.34 -11.80
CA ARG A 206 20.69 -8.39 -12.68
C ARG A 206 20.02 -8.42 -14.05
N LEU A 207 18.70 -8.23 -14.09
CA LEU A 207 17.89 -8.46 -15.30
C LEU A 207 17.46 -7.16 -16.01
N LEU A 208 17.53 -6.02 -15.31
CA LEU A 208 17.23 -4.67 -15.80
C LEU A 208 18.30 -3.66 -15.34
N PRO A 209 19.59 -3.87 -15.67
CA PRO A 209 20.69 -3.03 -15.17
C PRO A 209 20.62 -1.58 -15.65
N ASP A 210 20.09 -1.35 -16.85
CA ASP A 210 20.04 -0.04 -17.50
C ASP A 210 18.67 0.67 -17.34
N ALA A 211 17.73 0.08 -16.60
CA ALA A 211 16.39 0.64 -16.45
C ALA A 211 16.38 1.86 -15.51
N GLU A 212 15.57 2.85 -15.83
CA GLU A 212 15.24 3.95 -14.94
C GLU A 212 14.23 3.48 -13.87
N TYR A 213 14.50 3.77 -12.60
CA TYR A 213 13.63 3.41 -11.47
C TYR A 213 12.92 4.65 -10.95
N HIS A 214 11.59 4.63 -10.97
CA HIS A 214 10.74 5.73 -10.48
C HIS A 214 9.69 5.22 -9.51
N SER A 215 9.42 5.97 -8.45
CA SER A 215 8.42 5.57 -7.46
C SER A 215 7.66 6.74 -6.89
N VAL A 216 6.47 6.42 -6.39
CA VAL A 216 5.70 7.27 -5.49
C VAL A 216 5.49 6.54 -4.17
N TYR A 217 5.52 7.32 -3.09
CA TYR A 217 5.16 6.89 -1.74
C TYR A 217 3.83 7.53 -1.35
N GLY A 218 2.99 6.76 -0.67
CA GLY A 218 1.64 7.16 -0.35
C GLY A 218 0.87 6.09 0.42
N SER A 219 -0.35 6.43 0.80
CA SER A 219 -1.34 5.45 1.25
C SER A 219 -2.68 5.72 0.54
N SER A 220 -3.60 4.75 0.56
CA SER A 220 -4.93 5.00 0.02
C SER A 220 -5.63 6.18 0.70
N GLU A 221 -5.41 6.44 1.99
CA GLU A 221 -6.00 7.57 2.75
C GLU A 221 -5.42 8.94 2.34
N THR A 222 -4.10 9.00 2.13
CA THR A 222 -3.36 10.25 1.90
C THR A 222 -3.14 10.55 0.41
N TRP A 223 -3.29 9.53 -0.43
CA TRP A 223 -2.86 9.46 -1.82
C TRP A 223 -1.34 9.52 -1.99
N VAL A 224 -0.83 10.13 -3.06
CA VAL A 224 0.62 10.28 -3.27
C VAL A 224 1.16 11.37 -2.35
N ILE A 225 2.02 10.97 -1.40
CA ILE A 225 2.71 11.83 -0.44
C ILE A 225 3.97 12.43 -1.06
N GLY A 226 4.74 11.63 -1.79
CA GLY A 226 5.99 12.05 -2.39
C GLY A 226 6.44 11.12 -3.51
N HIS A 227 7.47 11.55 -4.23
CA HIS A 227 7.98 10.85 -5.41
C HIS A 227 9.50 10.75 -5.40
N ASN A 228 10.05 9.81 -6.16
CA ASN A 228 11.47 9.71 -6.43
C ASN A 228 11.72 9.37 -7.91
N GLY A 229 12.99 9.43 -8.31
CA GLY A 229 13.42 9.13 -9.66
C GLY A 229 14.79 8.44 -9.68
N PRO A 230 15.39 8.26 -10.86
CA PRO A 230 16.55 7.37 -11.05
C PRO A 230 17.80 7.76 -10.27
N GLU A 231 17.95 9.05 -9.95
CA GLU A 231 19.08 9.59 -9.18
C GLU A 231 18.84 9.59 -7.66
N CYS A 232 17.63 9.21 -7.22
CA CYS A 232 17.28 9.17 -5.81
C CYS A 232 17.63 7.80 -5.20
N ASP A 233 17.83 7.78 -3.89
CA ASP A 233 17.75 6.52 -3.13
C ASP A 233 16.33 5.95 -3.21
N ARG A 234 16.20 4.62 -3.38
CA ARG A 234 14.91 3.93 -3.63
C ARG A 234 13.91 4.08 -2.47
N HIS A 235 14.36 4.45 -1.27
CA HIS A 235 13.52 4.61 -0.08
C HIS A 235 13.33 6.06 0.34
N THR A 236 13.80 6.99 -0.49
CA THR A 236 13.82 8.42 -0.21
C THR A 236 12.93 9.15 -1.21
N PHE A 237 11.97 9.94 -0.73
CA PHE A 237 10.91 10.56 -1.52
C PHE A 237 10.82 12.06 -1.27
N HIS A 238 10.69 12.84 -2.33
CA HIS A 238 10.42 14.27 -2.26
C HIS A 238 8.91 14.50 -2.10
N PRO A 239 8.45 15.15 -1.01
CA PRO A 239 7.04 15.41 -0.80
C PRO A 239 6.40 16.22 -1.93
N MET A 240 5.13 15.93 -2.24
CA MET A 240 4.33 16.70 -3.18
C MET A 240 3.97 18.08 -2.58
N PRO A 241 3.77 19.13 -3.40
CA PRO A 241 3.41 20.45 -2.91
C PRO A 241 2.14 20.50 -2.05
N TYR A 242 1.16 19.63 -2.36
CA TYR A 242 -0.10 19.53 -1.60
C TYR A 242 0.00 18.63 -0.36
N GLN A 243 1.20 18.16 0.00
CA GLN A 243 1.44 17.26 1.12
C GLN A 243 2.39 17.93 2.11
N HIS A 244 1.84 18.31 3.25
CA HIS A 244 2.65 18.72 4.38
C HIS A 244 3.03 17.52 5.22
N VAL A 245 4.33 17.27 5.33
CA VAL A 245 4.88 16.10 6.03
C VAL A 245 5.65 16.55 7.25
N GLU A 246 5.33 15.94 8.39
CA GLU A 246 6.07 16.09 9.64
C GLU A 246 6.70 14.75 10.03
N VAL A 247 7.85 14.82 10.70
CA VAL A 247 8.42 13.67 11.40
C VAL A 247 8.50 14.01 12.89
N ASP A 248 7.65 13.37 13.70
CA ASP A 248 7.62 13.51 15.15
C ASP A 248 8.07 12.22 15.83
N GLN A 249 9.23 12.22 16.48
CA GLN A 249 9.82 11.03 17.11
C GLN A 249 9.87 9.82 16.15
N ASP A 250 10.33 10.02 14.92
CA ASP A 250 10.32 9.09 13.79
C ASP A 250 8.95 8.80 13.15
N ARG A 251 7.83 9.21 13.74
CA ARG A 251 6.50 9.00 13.19
C ARG A 251 6.25 9.94 12.04
N VAL A 252 5.85 9.40 10.89
CA VAL A 252 5.43 10.21 9.74
C VAL A 252 3.98 10.66 9.94
N LEU A 253 3.77 11.98 9.97
CA LEU A 253 2.45 12.60 9.96
C LEU A 253 2.25 13.37 8.67
N VAL A 254 1.03 13.33 8.13
CA VAL A 254 0.71 13.95 6.84
C VAL A 254 -0.53 14.82 6.95
N THR A 255 -0.47 16.00 6.36
CA THR A 255 -1.62 16.87 6.11
C THR A 255 -1.76 17.08 4.61
N ASN A 256 -2.92 16.75 4.05
CA ASN A 256 -3.20 16.99 2.64
C ASN A 256 -3.90 18.35 2.49
N THR A 257 -3.27 19.26 1.76
CA THR A 257 -3.74 20.64 1.56
C THR A 257 -4.45 20.82 0.22
N HIS A 258 -4.64 19.76 -0.55
CA HIS A 258 -5.28 19.83 -1.86
C HIS A 258 -6.74 20.32 -1.74
N PRO A 259 -7.18 21.34 -2.51
CA PRO A 259 -8.53 21.89 -2.40
C PRO A 259 -9.66 20.87 -2.65
N ARG A 260 -9.36 19.85 -3.46
CA ARG A 260 -10.28 18.74 -3.78
C ARG A 260 -10.13 17.54 -2.83
N CYS A 261 -9.32 17.64 -1.77
CA CYS A 261 -9.25 16.58 -0.77
C CYS A 261 -10.62 16.36 -0.13
N VAL A 262 -11.01 15.08 -0.02
CA VAL A 262 -12.31 14.66 0.53
C VAL A 262 -12.12 14.13 1.95
N ASN A 263 -11.06 13.35 2.13
CA ASN A 263 -10.60 12.79 3.38
C ASN A 263 -10.11 13.88 4.35
N PRO A 264 -10.36 13.76 5.67
CA PRO A 264 -9.95 14.77 6.65
C PRO A 264 -8.47 14.63 7.06
N ILE A 265 -7.55 14.58 6.10
CA ILE A 265 -6.12 14.31 6.35
C ILE A 265 -5.45 15.54 6.97
N LEU A 266 -5.57 15.68 8.31
CA LEU A 266 -4.91 16.70 9.12
C LEU A 266 -4.03 16.01 10.16
N ARG A 267 -2.70 16.15 10.03
CA ARG A 267 -1.69 15.46 10.86
C ARG A 267 -2.00 13.97 11.04
N TYR A 268 -2.38 13.32 9.94
CA TYR A 268 -2.72 11.91 9.91
C TYR A 268 -1.48 11.06 10.14
N GLN A 269 -1.55 10.20 11.16
CA GLN A 269 -0.52 9.22 11.43
C GLN A 269 -0.63 8.03 10.48
N ILE A 270 0.19 8.03 9.42
CA ILE A 270 0.18 6.99 8.39
C ILE A 270 0.62 5.60 8.93
N GLY A 271 1.35 5.61 10.05
CA GLY A 271 1.87 4.42 10.72
C GLY A 271 3.22 3.94 10.18
N ASP A 272 3.91 4.78 9.41
CA ASP A 272 5.29 4.57 8.98
C ASP A 272 6.27 5.38 9.83
N ARG A 273 7.52 4.90 9.87
CA ARG A 273 8.68 5.57 10.42
C ARG A 273 9.45 6.26 9.31
N GLY A 274 9.93 7.46 9.56
CA GLY A 274 10.72 8.21 8.60
C GLY A 274 11.68 9.18 9.23
N GLU A 275 12.56 9.70 8.39
CA GLU A 275 13.50 10.78 8.72
C GLU A 275 13.68 11.68 7.50
N PHE A 276 14.06 12.93 7.75
CA PHE A 276 14.39 13.86 6.67
C PHE A 276 15.88 13.87 6.38
N VAL A 277 16.23 13.75 5.10
CA VAL A 277 17.61 13.54 4.63
C VAL A 277 17.88 14.38 3.38
N SER A 278 19.14 14.70 3.14
CA SER A 278 19.56 15.18 1.81
C SER A 278 19.50 14.04 0.81
N CYS A 279 18.91 14.28 -0.37
CA CYS A 279 18.79 13.27 -1.42
C CYS A 279 20.01 13.30 -2.36
N PRO A 280 20.53 12.14 -2.81
CA PRO A 280 21.63 12.09 -3.77
C PRO A 280 21.35 12.77 -5.12
N CYS A 281 20.07 12.96 -5.50
CA CYS A 281 19.68 13.67 -6.71
C CYS A 281 19.99 15.19 -6.68
N GLY A 282 20.46 15.72 -5.54
CA GLY A 282 20.93 17.10 -5.43
C GLY A 282 19.83 18.16 -5.32
N ARG A 283 18.55 17.79 -5.21
CA ARG A 283 17.48 18.74 -4.87
C ARG A 283 17.77 19.43 -3.53
N PRO A 284 17.55 20.75 -3.42
CA PRO A 284 17.92 21.52 -2.23
C PRO A 284 17.02 21.23 -1.03
N ASP A 285 15.73 20.99 -1.27
CA ASP A 285 14.78 20.64 -0.22
C ASP A 285 15.07 19.22 0.27
N PRO A 286 15.02 18.98 1.60
CA PRO A 286 15.25 17.64 2.09
C PRO A 286 14.15 16.68 1.62
N ALA A 287 14.45 15.38 1.65
CA ALA A 287 13.56 14.31 1.24
C ALA A 287 13.19 13.44 2.44
N LEU A 288 12.02 12.80 2.38
CA LEU A 288 11.56 11.85 3.37
C LEU A 288 12.12 10.47 3.06
N ARG A 289 12.99 9.94 3.92
CA ARG A 289 13.39 8.54 3.90
C ARG A 289 12.47 7.71 4.77
N ILE A 290 11.95 6.61 4.22
CA ILE A 290 11.09 5.66 4.95
C ILE A 290 11.94 4.57 5.60
N LEU A 291 11.80 4.42 6.91
CA LEU A 291 12.57 3.48 7.74
C LEU A 291 11.84 2.14 7.96
N GLY A 292 10.51 2.12 7.78
CA GLY A 292 9.67 0.93 7.96
C GLY A 292 8.32 1.28 8.59
N ARG A 293 7.56 0.26 9.02
CA ARG A 293 6.28 0.46 9.72
C ARG A 293 6.45 0.56 11.23
N MET A 294 5.55 1.28 11.88
CA MET A 294 5.36 1.29 13.34
C MET A 294 4.23 0.40 13.82
N ASP A 295 3.19 0.21 13.02
CA ASP A 295 2.00 -0.51 13.44
C ASP A 295 2.09 -2.02 13.15
N GLN A 296 1.03 -2.74 13.50
CA GLN A 296 0.95 -4.20 13.40
C GLN A 296 0.70 -4.71 11.97
N GLN A 297 0.62 -3.82 10.97
CA GLN A 297 0.42 -4.27 9.59
C GLN A 297 1.68 -4.96 9.09
N VAL A 298 1.46 -6.11 8.47
CA VAL A 298 2.51 -6.94 7.91
C VAL A 298 2.27 -7.05 6.42
N LYS A 299 3.38 -7.02 5.68
CA LYS A 299 3.38 -7.22 4.24
C LYS A 299 3.28 -8.71 3.93
N PHE A 300 2.41 -9.05 2.99
CA PHE A 300 2.36 -10.35 2.34
C PHE A 300 2.22 -10.11 0.84
N ARG A 301 3.26 -10.45 0.07
CA ARG A 301 3.35 -10.13 -1.36
C ARG A 301 2.98 -8.68 -1.64
N SER A 302 2.03 -8.38 -2.54
CA SER A 302 1.67 -7.00 -2.92
C SER A 302 0.76 -6.25 -1.92
N ILE A 303 0.29 -6.92 -0.85
CA ILE A 303 -0.69 -6.35 0.09
C ILE A 303 -0.13 -6.13 1.50
N LEU A 304 -0.79 -5.21 2.22
CA LEU A 304 -0.68 -5.07 3.67
C LEU A 304 -1.92 -5.69 4.32
N PHE A 305 -1.71 -6.46 5.36
CA PHE A 305 -2.76 -7.03 6.19
C PHE A 305 -2.41 -6.91 7.67
N VAL A 306 -3.42 -6.95 8.54
CA VAL A 306 -3.20 -7.03 9.99
C VAL A 306 -3.34 -8.49 10.39
N PRO A 307 -2.31 -9.16 10.93
CA PRO A 307 -2.41 -10.56 11.34
C PRO A 307 -3.58 -10.84 12.29
N GLN A 308 -3.90 -9.89 13.18
CA GLN A 308 -5.04 -10.00 14.08
C GLN A 308 -6.38 -10.14 13.33
N GLU A 309 -6.57 -9.49 12.18
CA GLU A 309 -7.83 -9.58 11.41
C GLU A 309 -8.07 -11.02 10.90
N LEU A 310 -7.03 -11.71 10.44
CA LEU A 310 -7.11 -13.12 10.06
C LEU A 310 -7.31 -14.03 11.27
N ALA A 311 -6.65 -13.73 12.39
CA ALA A 311 -6.76 -14.49 13.62
C ALA A 311 -8.18 -14.44 14.20
N ASP A 312 -8.77 -13.25 14.30
CA ASP A 312 -10.12 -13.05 14.82
C ASP A 312 -11.15 -13.81 13.97
N THR A 313 -11.01 -13.74 12.64
CA THR A 313 -11.91 -14.48 11.71
C THR A 313 -11.82 -15.99 11.89
N ALA A 314 -10.62 -16.53 12.12
CA ALA A 314 -10.44 -17.94 12.38
C ALA A 314 -10.94 -18.34 13.78
N LEU A 315 -10.70 -17.51 14.80
CA LEU A 315 -11.11 -17.73 16.19
C LEU A 315 -12.63 -17.60 16.41
N ASP A 316 -13.34 -16.95 15.49
CA ASP A 316 -14.81 -16.92 15.47
C ASP A 316 -15.44 -18.32 15.24
N ASP A 317 -14.69 -19.27 14.68
CA ASP A 317 -15.15 -20.67 14.58
C ASP A 317 -14.92 -21.39 15.93
N PRO A 318 -15.97 -21.93 16.59
CA PRO A 318 -15.85 -22.51 17.92
C PRO A 318 -14.98 -23.78 17.98
N GLU A 319 -14.68 -24.41 16.83
CA GLU A 319 -13.76 -25.55 16.77
C GLU A 319 -12.28 -25.12 16.67
N VAL A 320 -11.99 -23.81 16.66
CA VAL A 320 -10.63 -23.26 16.70
C VAL A 320 -10.30 -22.79 18.11
N ARG A 321 -9.19 -23.28 18.67
CA ARG A 321 -8.75 -22.93 20.04
C ARG A 321 -7.68 -21.86 20.06
N ASP A 322 -6.85 -21.82 19.03
CA ASP A 322 -5.68 -20.94 18.96
C ASP A 322 -5.28 -20.79 17.49
N VAL A 323 -4.63 -19.67 17.16
CA VAL A 323 -4.19 -19.34 15.79
C VAL A 323 -2.78 -18.76 15.80
N GLN A 324 -1.96 -19.17 14.83
CA GLN A 324 -0.69 -18.54 14.50
C GLN A 324 -0.59 -18.37 12.98
N ILE A 325 -0.15 -17.20 12.55
CA ILE A 325 0.08 -16.89 11.14
C ILE A 325 1.57 -17.06 10.87
N ALA A 326 1.91 -17.92 9.92
CA ALA A 326 3.27 -18.16 9.49
C ALA A 326 3.44 -17.69 8.05
N VAL A 327 4.38 -16.76 7.83
CA VAL A 327 4.78 -16.33 6.49
C VAL A 327 6.13 -16.95 6.19
N TYR A 328 6.20 -17.69 5.09
CA TYR A 328 7.42 -18.36 4.64
C TYR A 328 8.03 -17.62 3.47
N GLU A 329 9.35 -17.72 3.35
CA GLU A 329 10.11 -17.19 2.21
C GLU A 329 9.78 -15.70 1.95
N SER A 330 9.70 -14.91 3.04
CA SER A 330 9.16 -13.56 2.95
C SER A 330 9.99 -12.68 2.00
N GLY A 331 9.31 -12.04 1.04
CA GLY A 331 9.95 -11.19 0.03
C GLY A 331 10.54 -11.93 -1.18
N THR A 332 10.37 -13.24 -1.31
CA THR A 332 10.71 -14.02 -2.52
C THR A 332 9.46 -14.33 -3.35
N PRO A 333 9.60 -14.81 -4.60
CA PRO A 333 8.49 -15.32 -5.41
C PRO A 333 7.76 -16.52 -4.82
N GLY A 334 8.40 -17.26 -3.92
CA GLY A 334 7.81 -18.38 -3.18
C GLY A 334 7.08 -17.96 -1.90
N GLU A 335 6.94 -16.65 -1.63
CA GLU A 335 6.30 -16.15 -0.40
C GLU A 335 4.88 -16.72 -0.27
N ARG A 336 4.64 -17.45 0.82
CA ARG A 336 3.38 -18.14 1.12
C ARG A 336 2.97 -17.94 2.58
N MET A 337 1.67 -17.92 2.82
CA MET A 337 1.09 -17.75 4.16
C MET A 337 0.39 -19.03 4.60
N HIS A 338 0.73 -19.52 5.80
CA HIS A 338 -0.06 -20.53 6.49
C HIS A 338 -0.79 -19.90 7.68
N VAL A 339 -2.11 -20.04 7.72
CA VAL A 339 -2.90 -19.84 8.94
C VAL A 339 -2.90 -21.16 9.69
N ARG A 340 -2.06 -21.27 10.71
CA ARG A 340 -1.95 -22.43 11.60
C ARG A 340 -3.01 -22.34 12.66
N ILE A 341 -3.77 -23.40 12.85
CA ILE A 341 -4.83 -23.47 13.85
C ILE A 341 -4.54 -24.60 14.84
N ARG A 342 -5.00 -24.43 16.07
CA ARG A 342 -5.15 -25.53 17.03
C ARG A 342 -6.63 -25.93 17.08
N PRO A 343 -7.02 -27.09 16.55
CA PRO A 343 -8.40 -27.55 16.62
C PRO A 343 -8.84 -27.87 18.06
N ALA A 344 -10.15 -27.77 18.32
CA ALA A 344 -10.77 -28.30 19.53
C ALA A 344 -10.70 -29.83 19.57
N ALA A 345 -10.73 -30.41 20.77
CA ALA A 345 -10.70 -31.86 20.93
C ALA A 345 -11.92 -32.51 20.25
N GLY A 346 -11.66 -33.48 19.37
CA GLY A 346 -12.71 -34.19 18.62
C GLY A 346 -13.16 -33.49 17.34
N ALA A 347 -12.60 -32.33 16.99
CA ALA A 347 -12.83 -31.70 15.69
C ALA A 347 -12.14 -32.49 14.57
N ASP A 348 -12.79 -32.56 13.40
CA ASP A 348 -12.16 -33.05 12.17
C ASP A 348 -11.26 -31.94 11.61
N ALA A 349 -9.95 -32.10 11.81
CA ALA A 349 -8.95 -31.11 11.48
C ALA A 349 -8.90 -30.77 9.98
N ASP A 350 -9.08 -31.77 9.10
CA ASP A 350 -9.00 -31.57 7.65
C ASP A 350 -10.24 -30.82 7.15
N ALA A 351 -11.43 -31.21 7.62
CA ALA A 351 -12.67 -30.52 7.30
C ALA A 351 -12.66 -29.08 7.84
N LEU A 352 -12.13 -28.86 9.04
CA LEU A 352 -11.93 -27.55 9.64
C LEU A 352 -10.96 -26.67 8.83
N CYS A 353 -9.81 -27.20 8.42
CA CYS A 353 -8.85 -26.44 7.61
C CYS A 353 -9.45 -26.05 6.25
N ALA A 354 -10.16 -26.98 5.59
CA ALA A 354 -10.80 -26.72 4.30
C ALA A 354 -11.86 -25.62 4.38
N ARG A 355 -12.78 -25.69 5.36
CA ARG A 355 -13.83 -24.67 5.53
C ARG A 355 -13.26 -23.30 5.93
N LEU A 356 -12.27 -23.28 6.83
CA LEU A 356 -11.63 -22.03 7.25
C LEU A 356 -10.87 -21.37 6.11
N ARG A 357 -10.24 -22.16 5.24
CA ARG A 357 -9.58 -21.60 4.05
C ARG A 357 -10.57 -20.81 3.20
N VAL A 358 -11.73 -21.41 2.91
CA VAL A 358 -12.78 -20.75 2.13
C VAL A 358 -13.25 -19.48 2.84
N ARG A 359 -13.63 -19.58 4.12
CA ARG A 359 -14.09 -18.45 4.92
C ARG A 359 -13.08 -17.31 4.98
N LEU A 360 -11.80 -17.60 5.25
CA LEU A 360 -10.75 -16.60 5.34
C LEU A 360 -10.53 -15.89 4.00
N LEU A 361 -10.57 -16.59 2.88
CA LEU A 361 -10.44 -15.96 1.56
C LEU A 361 -11.70 -15.14 1.20
N GLU A 362 -12.90 -15.59 1.57
CA GLU A 362 -14.14 -14.83 1.38
C GLU A 362 -14.21 -13.56 2.24
N GLU A 363 -13.72 -13.63 3.49
CA GLU A 363 -13.77 -12.52 4.43
C GLU A 363 -12.60 -11.54 4.26
N HIS A 364 -11.46 -11.98 3.72
CA HIS A 364 -10.26 -11.16 3.54
C HIS A 364 -9.94 -10.98 2.05
N TYR A 365 -10.78 -10.19 1.39
CA TYR A 365 -10.72 -9.97 -0.06
C TYR A 365 -9.31 -9.68 -0.58
N ARG A 366 -8.54 -8.79 0.07
CA ARG A 366 -7.17 -8.47 -0.40
C ARG A 366 -6.25 -9.70 -0.42
N VAL A 367 -6.36 -10.57 0.58
CA VAL A 367 -5.57 -11.82 0.62
C VAL A 367 -6.04 -12.73 -0.51
N HIS A 368 -7.36 -12.83 -0.74
CA HIS A 368 -7.91 -13.61 -1.84
C HIS A 368 -7.41 -13.16 -3.21
N GLY A 369 -7.48 -11.86 -3.52
CA GLY A 369 -6.96 -11.34 -4.78
C GLY A 369 -5.47 -11.61 -4.98
N GLU A 370 -4.68 -11.61 -3.90
CA GLU A 370 -3.24 -11.82 -3.95
C GLU A 370 -2.83 -13.29 -4.20
N VAL A 371 -3.66 -14.24 -3.79
CA VAL A 371 -3.40 -15.68 -4.00
C VAL A 371 -4.35 -16.30 -5.03
N ALA A 372 -5.11 -15.48 -5.75
CA ALA A 372 -6.03 -15.93 -6.78
C ALA A 372 -5.25 -16.64 -7.90
N GLY A 373 -5.53 -17.93 -8.10
CA GLY A 373 -4.82 -18.77 -9.07
C GLY A 373 -3.50 -19.37 -8.56
N ASP A 374 -3.17 -19.20 -7.28
CA ASP A 374 -2.05 -19.83 -6.60
C ASP A 374 -2.53 -20.53 -5.32
N GLU A 375 -2.86 -21.82 -5.44
CA GLU A 375 -3.40 -22.60 -4.32
C GLU A 375 -2.39 -22.78 -3.18
N ASP A 376 -1.09 -22.66 -3.47
CA ASP A 376 0.00 -22.88 -2.52
C ASP A 376 0.38 -21.61 -1.76
N GLY A 377 0.05 -20.44 -2.31
CA GLY A 377 0.34 -19.13 -1.72
C GLY A 377 -0.37 -18.85 -0.39
N PHE A 378 -1.51 -19.48 -0.14
CA PHE A 378 -2.22 -19.42 1.14
C PHE A 378 -2.59 -20.83 1.55
N ARG A 379 -2.47 -21.23 2.82
CA ARG A 379 -2.99 -22.51 3.34
C ARG A 379 -3.51 -22.35 4.76
N VAL A 380 -4.47 -23.18 5.15
CA VAL A 380 -4.86 -23.38 6.54
C VAL A 380 -4.40 -24.76 6.97
N ARG A 381 -3.74 -24.88 8.12
CA ARG A 381 -3.21 -26.17 8.61
C ARG A 381 -3.42 -26.31 10.10
N ALA A 382 -3.70 -27.53 10.54
CA ALA A 382 -3.80 -27.86 11.96
C ALA A 382 -2.41 -28.23 12.50
N ASP A 383 -1.93 -27.45 13.46
CA ASP A 383 -0.63 -27.67 14.10
C ASP A 383 -0.83 -27.95 15.60
N ALA A 384 -0.21 -29.01 16.10
CA ALA A 384 -0.27 -29.36 17.52
C ALA A 384 0.47 -28.31 18.39
N GLU A 385 1.60 -27.83 17.88
CA GLU A 385 2.47 -26.87 18.54
C GLU A 385 2.74 -25.67 17.64
N PHE A 386 2.71 -24.50 18.25
CA PHE A 386 3.03 -23.23 17.58
C PHE A 386 4.46 -22.83 17.91
N THR A 387 5.09 -22.14 16.97
CA THR A 387 6.44 -21.58 17.15
C THR A 387 6.42 -20.60 18.33
N ARG A 388 7.36 -20.74 19.26
CA ARG A 388 7.51 -19.89 20.45
C ARG A 388 8.73 -19.01 20.35
N ASN A 389 8.67 -17.81 20.91
CA ASN A 389 9.83 -16.95 21.05
C ASN A 389 10.76 -17.51 22.14
N GLU A 390 11.96 -17.95 21.77
CA GLU A 390 12.92 -18.61 22.69
C GLU A 390 13.24 -17.81 23.94
N ARG A 391 13.32 -16.47 23.84
CA ARG A 391 13.67 -15.59 24.96
C ARG A 391 12.52 -15.37 25.94
N THR A 392 11.28 -15.35 25.46
CA THR A 392 10.12 -14.95 26.28
C THR A 392 9.14 -16.11 26.55
N ASN A 393 9.34 -17.25 25.90
CA ASN A 393 8.45 -18.41 25.90
C ASN A 393 6.99 -18.11 25.50
N LYS A 394 6.75 -16.94 24.88
CA LYS A 394 5.44 -16.52 24.36
C LYS A 394 5.25 -17.06 22.95
N THR A 395 4.01 -17.38 22.60
CA THR A 395 3.61 -17.72 21.23
C THR A 395 3.26 -16.43 20.49
N PRO A 396 4.13 -15.89 19.62
CA PRO A 396 3.77 -14.75 18.79
C PRO A 396 2.65 -15.14 17.81
N LEU A 397 1.73 -14.21 17.56
CA LEU A 397 0.66 -14.40 16.58
C LEU A 397 1.22 -14.55 15.16
N LEU A 398 2.25 -13.79 14.81
CA LEU A 398 2.90 -13.84 13.51
C LEU A 398 4.33 -14.36 13.66
N VAL A 399 4.71 -15.32 12.80
CA VAL A 399 6.08 -15.80 12.65
C VAL A 399 6.52 -15.71 11.19
N ARG A 400 7.82 -15.48 10.99
CA ARG A 400 8.48 -15.55 9.69
C ARG A 400 9.44 -16.73 9.72
N GLU A 401 9.29 -17.65 8.78
CA GLU A 401 10.05 -18.90 8.74
C GLU A 401 10.80 -19.05 7.42
N GLU A 402 12.00 -19.64 7.50
CA GLU A 402 12.79 -20.02 6.33
C GLU A 402 12.53 -21.51 6.05
N SER A 403 11.74 -21.79 5.01
CA SER A 403 11.33 -23.12 4.46
C SER A 403 10.14 -23.83 5.13
#